data_AF-A0A942GXQ2-F1
#
_entry.id   AF-A0A942GXQ2-F1
#
_cell.length_a   1.000
_cell.length_b   1.000
_cell.length_c   1.000
_cell.angle_alpha   90.00
_cell.angle_beta   90.00
_cell.angle_gamma   90.00
#
_symmetry.space_group_name_H-M   'P 1'
#
loop_
_entity.id
_entity.type
_entity.pdbx_description
1 polymer ?
#
loop_
_entity_poly.entity_id
_entity_poly.type
_entity_poly.pdbx_seq_one_letter_code
_entity_poly.pdbx_strand_id
1 'polypeptide(L)'
;MEVPVSTRKRLPKSLIDLTQLREVNLAGRGGHERGISILLPRWRRVNAPLHDFETTVQGKTLRLEVKSQSNIQWFDIRKFHALSRQERLTRIMFLIHSDEVIDRIEVTTLGELLDWMLLNRQSDGWTEEVIRLGAELRHKYPSMQFKARANILSIITEAPELFDTIFSK
;
A
#
# COMPACT_ATOMS: atom_id res chain seq x y z
N MET A 1 -17.23 -11.36 -18.05
CA MET A 1 -16.13 -12.22 -17.57
C MET A 1 -16.05 -12.03 -16.07
N GLU A 2 -16.51 -13.03 -15.32
CA GLU A 2 -16.37 -13.03 -13.85
C GLU A 2 -14.88 -13.18 -13.51
N VAL A 3 -14.31 -12.17 -12.88
CA VAL A 3 -12.98 -12.27 -12.29
C VAL A 3 -13.14 -13.17 -11.06
N PRO A 4 -12.44 -14.32 -10.98
CA PRO A 4 -12.57 -15.18 -9.82
C PRO A 4 -12.13 -14.40 -8.57
N VAL A 5 -12.96 -14.40 -7.54
CA VAL A 5 -12.57 -13.90 -6.20
C VAL A 5 -11.31 -14.65 -5.80
N SER A 6 -10.18 -13.92 -5.73
CA SER A 6 -8.88 -14.49 -5.44
C SER A 6 -8.88 -15.11 -4.04
N THR A 7 -8.95 -16.44 -3.96
CA THR A 7 -8.70 -17.21 -2.73
C THR A 7 -7.24 -17.17 -2.29
N ARG A 8 -6.37 -16.42 -3.00
CA ARG A 8 -4.96 -16.28 -2.63
C ARG A 8 -4.82 -15.22 -1.55
N LYS A 9 -4.49 -15.67 -0.33
CA LYS A 9 -3.90 -14.79 0.68
C LYS A 9 -2.62 -14.17 0.13
N ARG A 10 -2.65 -12.87 -0.12
CA ARG A 10 -1.57 -12.00 -0.62
C ARG A 10 -0.43 -11.92 0.39
N LEU A 11 -0.77 -12.03 1.68
CA LEU A 11 0.15 -12.02 2.80
C LEU A 11 -0.25 -13.06 3.88
N PRO A 12 0.65 -13.98 4.27
CA PRO A 12 0.39 -14.87 5.40
C PRO A 12 0.22 -14.06 6.70
N LYS A 13 -0.92 -14.22 7.39
CA LYS A 13 -1.22 -13.51 8.65
C LYS A 13 -0.15 -13.74 9.72
N SER A 14 0.53 -14.88 9.71
CA SER A 14 1.63 -15.22 10.64
C SER A 14 2.89 -14.34 10.48
N LEU A 15 2.95 -13.50 9.45
CA LEU A 15 4.01 -12.50 9.28
C LEU A 15 3.70 -11.17 9.95
N ILE A 16 2.52 -11.02 10.54
CA ILE A 16 2.08 -9.82 11.24
C ILE A 16 1.76 -10.20 12.70
N ASP A 17 2.41 -9.54 13.64
CA ASP A 17 2.16 -9.71 15.07
C ASP A 17 1.05 -8.76 15.54
N LEU A 18 -0.18 -9.27 15.54
CA LEU A 18 -1.35 -8.52 15.99
C LEU A 18 -1.45 -8.38 17.51
N THR A 19 -0.60 -9.07 18.29
CA THR A 19 -0.62 -8.95 19.76
C THR A 19 -0.11 -7.58 20.22
N GLN A 20 0.66 -6.92 19.37
CA GLN A 20 1.30 -5.62 19.62
C GLN A 20 0.47 -4.43 19.08
N LEU A 21 -0.77 -4.64 18.64
CA LEU A 21 -1.59 -3.58 18.02
C LEU A 21 -1.76 -2.34 18.90
N ARG A 22 -1.86 -2.51 20.22
CA ARG A 22 -2.04 -1.41 21.18
C ARG A 22 -0.78 -0.58 21.39
N GLU A 23 0.38 -1.14 21.05
CA GLU A 23 1.68 -0.49 21.22
C GLU A 23 2.07 0.34 19.98
N VAL A 24 1.29 0.26 18.91
CA VAL A 24 1.56 1.05 17.69
C VAL A 24 1.20 2.50 17.94
N ASN A 25 2.22 3.32 18.11
CA ASN A 25 2.07 4.75 18.18
C ASN A 25 1.95 5.36 16.78
N LEU A 26 0.76 5.87 16.44
CA LEU A 26 0.46 6.59 15.20
C LEU A 26 0.35 8.12 15.41
N ALA A 27 0.80 8.62 16.56
CA ALA A 27 0.79 10.04 16.90
C ALA A 27 1.87 10.83 16.14
N GLY A 28 1.54 12.07 15.79
CA GLY A 28 2.47 13.02 15.17
C GLY A 28 2.36 13.11 13.64
N ARG A 29 3.31 13.82 13.02
CA ARG A 29 3.34 14.05 11.56
C ARG A 29 4.47 13.25 10.91
N GLY A 30 4.16 12.01 10.51
CA GLY A 30 5.01 11.16 9.69
C GLY A 30 6.04 10.34 10.48
N GLY A 31 6.71 9.40 9.80
CA GLY A 31 7.73 8.54 10.42
C GLY A 31 7.17 7.34 11.20
N HIS A 32 5.90 6.98 10.98
CA HIS A 32 5.21 5.91 11.70
C HIS A 32 5.79 4.52 11.43
N GLU A 33 6.66 4.36 10.42
CA GLU A 33 7.23 3.06 10.05
C GLU A 33 8.01 2.45 11.21
N ARG A 34 8.59 3.27 12.10
CA ARG A 34 9.27 2.77 13.31
C ARG A 34 8.27 2.17 14.31
N GLY A 35 7.14 2.84 14.56
CA GLY A 35 6.08 2.31 15.42
C GLY A 35 5.46 1.05 14.82
N ILE A 36 5.21 1.05 13.51
CA ILE A 36 4.58 -0.08 12.80
C ILE A 36 5.50 -1.30 12.73
N SER A 37 6.83 -1.12 12.81
CA SER A 37 7.77 -2.25 12.77
C SER A 37 7.57 -3.27 13.89
N ILE A 38 6.91 -2.88 15.01
CA ILE A 38 6.55 -3.82 16.09
C ILE A 38 5.56 -4.89 15.62
N LEU A 39 4.69 -4.56 14.66
CA LEU A 39 3.76 -5.51 14.04
C LEU A 39 4.46 -6.44 13.04
N LEU A 40 5.71 -6.15 12.68
CA LEU A 40 6.42 -6.78 11.58
C LEU A 40 7.77 -7.40 12.04
N PRO A 41 7.79 -8.26 13.09
CA PRO A 41 9.04 -8.70 13.73
C PRO A 41 9.93 -9.56 12.82
N ARG A 42 9.38 -10.14 11.75
CA ARG A 42 10.11 -10.94 10.76
C ARG A 42 10.53 -10.16 9.52
N TRP A 43 10.27 -8.86 9.51
CA TRP A 43 10.56 -7.99 8.38
C TRP A 43 11.76 -7.13 8.67
N ARG A 44 12.59 -6.95 7.65
CA ARG A 44 13.70 -6.02 7.65
C ARG A 44 13.25 -4.72 7.00
N ARG A 45 13.39 -3.60 7.70
CA ARG A 45 13.21 -2.26 7.10
C ARG A 45 14.29 -2.01 6.05
N VAL A 46 13.91 -1.43 4.92
CA VAL A 46 14.80 -1.04 3.83
C VAL A 46 14.52 0.40 3.41
N ASN A 47 15.44 1.01 2.67
CA ASN A 47 15.25 2.33 2.06
C ASN A 47 15.11 2.16 0.54
N ALA A 48 13.99 1.57 0.10
CA ALA A 48 13.70 1.33 -1.30
C ALA A 48 12.64 2.32 -1.82
N PRO A 49 12.62 2.64 -3.13
CA PRO A 49 11.68 3.64 -3.66
C PRO A 49 10.19 3.26 -3.57
N LEU A 50 9.88 1.97 -3.55
CA LEU A 50 8.53 1.40 -3.70
C LEU A 50 8.04 0.57 -2.49
N HIS A 51 8.91 0.30 -1.53
CA HIS A 51 8.57 -0.52 -0.36
C HIS A 51 9.45 -0.16 0.84
N ASP A 52 8.87 -0.32 2.02
CA ASP A 52 9.50 0.01 3.30
C ASP A 52 10.16 -1.22 3.95
N PHE A 53 9.66 -2.43 3.66
CA PHE A 53 10.05 -3.66 4.34
C PHE A 53 10.23 -4.85 3.38
N GLU A 54 11.13 -5.76 3.77
CA GLU A 54 11.36 -7.04 3.10
C GLU A 54 11.40 -8.20 4.09
N THR A 55 10.91 -9.36 3.67
CA THR A 55 11.12 -10.63 4.39
C THR A 55 11.31 -11.77 3.41
N THR A 56 11.84 -12.90 3.87
CA THR A 56 12.03 -14.10 3.05
C THR A 56 11.15 -15.22 3.59
N VAL A 57 10.27 -15.74 2.72
CA VAL A 57 9.39 -16.87 3.05
C VAL A 57 9.60 -17.95 1.99
N GLN A 58 9.97 -19.16 2.41
CA GLN A 58 10.20 -20.30 1.51
C GLN A 58 11.15 -19.96 0.34
N GLY A 59 12.25 -19.24 0.64
CA GLY A 59 13.24 -18.83 -0.36
C GLY A 59 12.79 -17.70 -1.30
N LYS A 60 11.61 -17.11 -1.11
CA LYS A 60 11.12 -15.98 -1.91
C LYS A 60 11.10 -14.70 -1.08
N THR A 61 11.61 -13.62 -1.65
CA THR A 61 11.52 -12.28 -1.05
C THR A 61 10.13 -11.71 -1.24
N LEU A 62 9.50 -11.34 -0.13
CA LEU A 62 8.28 -10.55 -0.09
C LEU A 62 8.65 -9.10 0.21
N ARG A 63 7.98 -8.17 -0.47
CA ARG A 63 8.14 -6.72 -0.32
C ARG A 63 6.84 -6.13 0.19
N LEU A 64 6.94 -5.18 1.11
CA LEU A 64 5.81 -4.54 1.76
C LEU A 64 6.03 -3.03 1.85
N GLU A 65 5.13 -2.28 1.22
CA GLU A 65 4.91 -0.86 1.47
C GLU A 65 3.87 -0.71 2.57
N VAL A 66 4.09 0.23 3.49
CA VAL A 66 3.16 0.50 4.58
C VAL A 66 2.58 1.89 4.43
N LYS A 67 1.26 2.01 4.59
CA LYS A 67 0.54 3.27 4.62
C LYS A 67 -0.34 3.31 5.86
N SER A 68 -0.16 4.34 6.68
CA SER A 68 -1.11 4.66 7.76
C SER A 68 -2.02 5.80 7.29
N GLN A 69 -3.32 5.66 7.49
CA GLN A 69 -4.30 6.66 7.08
C GLN A 69 -5.45 6.76 8.09
N SER A 70 -5.83 7.99 8.42
CA SER A 70 -7.11 8.30 9.08
C SER A 70 -8.16 8.84 8.11
N ASN A 71 -7.75 9.24 6.90
CA ASN A 71 -8.62 9.81 5.87
C ASN A 71 -8.05 9.54 4.46
N ILE A 72 -7.97 10.55 3.60
CA ILE A 72 -7.46 10.44 2.23
C ILE A 72 -5.96 10.13 2.21
N GLN A 73 -5.58 9.13 1.43
CA GLN A 73 -4.18 8.86 1.12
C GLN A 73 -3.80 9.55 -0.20
N TRP A 74 -2.63 10.18 -0.21
CA TRP A 74 -2.02 10.71 -1.42
C TRP A 74 -0.87 9.81 -1.87
N PHE A 75 -0.83 9.50 -3.15
CA PHE A 75 0.21 8.67 -3.76
C PHE A 75 1.05 9.49 -4.73
N ASP A 76 2.37 9.34 -4.65
CA ASP A 76 3.28 9.85 -5.68
C ASP A 76 3.22 8.94 -6.90
N ILE A 77 2.36 9.28 -7.85
CA ILE A 77 2.05 8.43 -9.00
C ILE A 77 3.20 8.30 -10.00
N ARG A 78 4.21 9.17 -9.91
CA ARG A 78 5.42 9.10 -10.76
C ARG A 78 6.21 7.82 -10.50
N LYS A 79 6.02 7.21 -9.33
CA LYS A 79 6.65 5.94 -8.94
C LYS A 79 6.09 4.75 -9.72
N PHE A 80 4.94 4.88 -10.37
CA PHE A 80 4.20 3.75 -10.94
C PHE A 80 4.36 3.59 -12.45
N HIS A 81 5.18 4.43 -13.08
CA HIS A 81 5.49 4.27 -14.49
C HIS A 81 6.45 3.08 -14.70
N ALA A 82 6.14 2.23 -15.69
CA ALA A 82 6.97 1.12 -16.13
C ALA A 82 7.39 0.13 -15.02
N LEU A 83 6.48 -0.17 -14.07
CA LEU A 83 6.74 -1.16 -13.02
C LEU A 83 7.02 -2.54 -13.60
N SER A 84 8.10 -3.17 -13.16
CA SER A 84 8.39 -4.56 -13.46
C SER A 84 7.34 -5.49 -12.85
N ARG A 85 7.24 -6.71 -13.39
CA ARG A 85 6.36 -7.76 -12.86
C ARG A 85 6.59 -7.98 -11.36
N GLN A 86 7.82 -7.92 -10.89
CA GLN A 86 8.15 -8.13 -9.48
C GLN A 86 7.72 -6.95 -8.59
N GLU A 87 7.84 -5.72 -9.07
CA GLU A 87 7.39 -4.53 -8.34
C GLU A 87 5.86 -4.47 -8.23
N ARG A 88 5.14 -4.92 -9.26
CA ARG A 88 3.69 -5.07 -9.20
C ARG A 88 3.23 -6.09 -8.14
N LEU A 89 4.10 -7.02 -7.75
CA LEU A 89 3.83 -7.96 -6.66
C LEU A 89 4.16 -7.41 -5.27
N THR A 90 4.67 -6.17 -5.14
CA THR A 90 4.83 -5.52 -3.84
C THR A 90 3.48 -5.44 -3.14
N ARG A 91 3.42 -5.84 -1.87
CA ARG A 91 2.21 -5.73 -1.06
C ARG A 91 2.12 -4.32 -0.52
N ILE A 92 0.92 -3.78 -0.45
CA ILE A 92 0.64 -2.53 0.24
C ILE A 92 -0.25 -2.87 1.42
N MET A 93 0.22 -2.54 2.63
CA MET A 93 -0.56 -2.69 3.85
C MET A 93 -1.06 -1.32 4.30
N PHE A 94 -2.37 -1.20 4.37
CA PHE A 94 -3.07 -0.03 4.88
C PHE A 94 -3.45 -0.26 6.33
N LEU A 95 -2.90 0.56 7.22
CA LEU A 95 -3.35 0.68 8.60
C LEU A 95 -4.35 1.83 8.64
N ILE A 96 -5.62 1.46 8.70
CA ILE A 96 -6.72 2.42 8.83
C ILE A 96 -6.94 2.65 10.31
N HIS A 97 -6.93 3.92 10.72
CA HIS A 97 -7.02 4.29 12.13
C HIS A 97 -7.91 5.51 12.35
N SER A 98 -8.56 5.55 13.51
CA SER A 98 -9.30 6.70 14.02
C SER A 98 -8.73 7.07 15.38
N ASP A 99 -8.41 8.35 15.59
CA ASP A 99 -7.79 8.83 16.85
C ASP A 99 -6.60 7.97 17.31
N GLU A 100 -5.68 7.70 16.37
CA GLU A 100 -4.46 6.91 16.57
C GLU A 100 -4.68 5.41 16.89
N VAL A 101 -5.94 4.97 16.99
CA VAL A 101 -6.30 3.56 17.19
C VAL A 101 -6.50 2.88 15.84
N ILE A 102 -5.78 1.78 15.58
CA ILE A 102 -5.96 0.98 14.36
C ILE A 102 -7.33 0.29 14.42
N ASP A 103 -8.18 0.61 13.45
CA ASP A 103 -9.48 -0.01 13.26
C ASP A 103 -9.41 -1.20 12.30
N ARG A 104 -8.63 -1.07 11.22
CA ARG A 104 -8.50 -2.10 10.19
C ARG A 104 -7.07 -2.18 9.65
N ILE A 105 -6.67 -3.39 9.29
CA ILE A 105 -5.46 -3.65 8.50
C ILE A 105 -5.86 -4.40 7.24
N GLU A 106 -5.67 -3.74 6.10
CA GLU A 106 -6.03 -4.25 4.78
C GLU A 106 -4.77 -4.39 3.92
N VAL A 107 -4.68 -5.48 3.17
CA VAL A 107 -3.52 -5.74 2.31
C VAL A 107 -3.96 -6.02 0.88
N THR A 108 -3.31 -5.37 -0.07
CA THR A 108 -3.46 -5.67 -1.51
C THR A 108 -2.08 -5.77 -2.17
N THR A 109 -2.03 -6.07 -3.47
CA THR A 109 -0.80 -5.89 -4.25
C THR A 109 -0.84 -4.57 -5.01
N LEU A 110 0.34 -3.97 -5.23
CA LEU A 110 0.47 -2.73 -5.98
C LEU A 110 -0.11 -2.87 -7.38
N GLY A 111 0.12 -4.00 -8.04
CA GLY A 111 -0.41 -4.28 -9.38
C GLY A 111 -1.94 -4.28 -9.42
N GLU A 112 -2.59 -5.04 -8.54
CA GLU A 112 -4.06 -5.11 -8.49
C GLU A 112 -4.67 -3.74 -8.16
N LEU A 113 -4.11 -3.02 -7.18
CA LEU A 113 -4.58 -1.68 -6.83
C LEU A 113 -4.46 -0.73 -8.03
N LEU A 114 -3.31 -0.71 -8.70
CA LEU A 114 -3.09 0.15 -9.86
C LEU A 114 -4.04 -0.17 -11.01
N ASP A 115 -4.23 -1.45 -11.33
CA ASP A 115 -5.15 -1.86 -12.41
C ASP A 115 -6.57 -1.40 -12.11
N TRP A 116 -7.01 -1.56 -10.86
CA TRP A 116 -8.33 -1.11 -10.43
C TRP A 116 -8.45 0.42 -10.49
N MET A 117 -7.44 1.16 -10.03
CA MET A 117 -7.46 2.63 -10.03
C MET A 117 -7.45 3.21 -11.45
N LEU A 118 -6.67 2.64 -12.37
CA LEU A 118 -6.63 3.05 -13.77
C LEU A 118 -7.98 2.86 -14.47
N LEU A 119 -8.72 1.83 -14.08
CA LEU A 119 -10.05 1.58 -14.62
C LEU A 119 -11.12 2.48 -13.99
N ASN A 120 -11.09 2.67 -12.66
CA ASN A 120 -12.24 3.19 -11.91
C ASN A 120 -12.04 4.60 -11.32
N ARG A 121 -10.84 5.20 -11.41
CA ARG A 121 -10.49 6.48 -10.77
C ARG A 121 -9.78 7.46 -11.70
N GLN A 122 -10.08 7.40 -13.00
CA GLN A 122 -9.49 8.30 -14.00
C GLN A 122 -9.72 9.79 -13.68
N SER A 123 -10.91 10.14 -13.18
CA SER A 123 -11.25 11.52 -12.77
C SER A 123 -10.39 12.05 -11.61
N ASP A 124 -9.73 11.17 -10.86
CA ASP A 124 -8.81 11.51 -9.77
C ASP A 124 -7.35 11.60 -10.25
N GLY A 125 -7.12 11.53 -11.57
CA GLY A 125 -5.80 11.58 -12.19
C GLY A 125 -5.11 10.22 -12.34
N TRP A 126 -5.82 9.11 -12.10
CA TRP A 126 -5.30 7.76 -12.32
C TRP A 126 -5.48 7.35 -13.78
N THR A 127 -4.61 7.86 -14.65
CA THR A 127 -4.53 7.44 -16.05
C THR A 127 -3.09 7.10 -16.42
N GLU A 128 -2.90 6.22 -17.41
CA GLU A 128 -1.56 5.87 -17.91
C GLU A 128 -0.80 7.10 -18.41
N GLU A 129 -1.50 8.02 -19.09
CA GLU A 129 -0.94 9.27 -19.58
C GLU A 129 -0.39 10.13 -18.43
N VAL A 130 -1.17 10.32 -17.37
CA VAL A 130 -0.79 11.14 -16.22
C VAL A 130 0.38 10.50 -15.47
N ILE A 131 0.39 9.17 -15.32
CA ILE A 131 1.52 8.43 -14.72
C ILE A 131 2.80 8.60 -15.56
N ARG A 132 2.71 8.43 -16.89
CA ARG A 132 3.84 8.60 -17.82
C ARG A 132 4.40 10.02 -17.77
N LEU A 133 3.53 11.03 -17.90
CA LEU A 133 3.93 12.44 -17.80
C LEU A 133 4.59 12.74 -16.46
N GLY A 134 4.04 12.21 -15.36
CA GLY A 134 4.63 12.34 -14.04
C GLY A 134 6.07 11.80 -13.96
N ALA A 135 6.34 10.66 -14.61
CA ALA A 135 7.68 10.08 -14.66
C ALA A 135 8.66 10.93 -15.49
N GLU A 136 8.23 11.46 -16.63
CA GLU A 136 9.03 12.40 -17.44
C GLU A 136 9.38 13.67 -16.65
N LEU A 137 8.38 14.24 -15.96
CA LEU A 137 8.57 15.42 -15.11
C LEU A 137 9.47 15.15 -13.91
N ARG A 138 9.53 13.92 -13.39
CA ARG A 138 10.45 13.56 -12.29
C ARG A 138 11.92 13.77 -12.66
N HIS A 139 12.30 13.46 -13.89
CA HIS A 139 13.68 13.64 -14.36
C HIS A 139 14.02 15.13 -14.53
N LYS A 140 13.07 15.92 -15.04
CA LYS A 140 13.26 17.35 -15.30
C LYS A 140 13.15 18.21 -14.04
N TYR A 141 12.26 17.82 -13.11
CA TYR A 141 11.96 18.54 -11.87
C TYR A 141 11.88 17.59 -10.66
N PRO A 142 13.04 17.11 -10.14
CA PRO A 142 13.06 16.08 -9.10
C PRO A 142 12.33 16.46 -7.80
N SER A 143 12.29 17.75 -7.46
CA SER A 143 11.62 18.28 -6.26
C SER A 143 10.12 18.52 -6.42
N MET A 144 9.60 18.51 -7.66
CA MET A 144 8.17 18.70 -7.92
C MET A 144 7.38 17.55 -7.30
N GLN A 145 6.29 17.83 -6.60
CA GLN A 145 5.39 16.80 -6.11
C GLN A 145 4.28 16.57 -7.13
N PHE A 146 4.01 15.30 -7.45
CA PHE A 146 2.94 14.94 -8.37
C PHE A 146 2.15 13.81 -7.74
N LYS A 147 1.00 14.16 -7.16
CA LYS A 147 0.23 13.28 -6.29
C LYS A 147 -1.18 13.08 -6.82
N ALA A 148 -1.67 11.85 -6.78
CA ALA A 148 -3.09 11.55 -6.95
C ALA A 148 -3.69 11.08 -5.63
N ARG A 149 -4.95 11.42 -5.40
CA ARG A 149 -5.68 10.98 -4.23
C ARG A 149 -6.18 9.55 -4.42
N ALA A 150 -6.23 8.79 -3.34
CA ALA A 150 -6.97 7.54 -3.29
C ALA A 150 -7.72 7.48 -1.95
N ASN A 151 -9.05 7.34 -2.04
CA ASN A 151 -9.88 7.11 -0.86
C ASN A 151 -9.96 5.60 -0.61
N ILE A 152 -8.98 5.07 0.11
CA ILE A 152 -8.83 3.63 0.31
C ILE A 152 -10.05 3.01 1.01
N LEU A 153 -10.68 3.71 1.95
CA LEU A 153 -11.91 3.24 2.60
C LEU A 153 -13.07 3.06 1.61
N SER A 154 -13.26 4.01 0.69
CA SER A 154 -14.27 3.87 -0.37
C SER A 154 -13.90 2.72 -1.31
N ILE A 155 -12.62 2.56 -1.66
CA ILE A 155 -12.17 1.47 -2.55
C ILE A 155 -12.37 0.10 -1.89
N ILE A 156 -12.09 -0.05 -0.60
CA ILE A 156 -12.38 -1.28 0.16
C ILE A 156 -13.87 -1.60 0.17
N THR A 157 -14.73 -0.58 0.22
CA THR A 157 -16.19 -0.76 0.22
C THR A 157 -16.71 -1.14 -1.17
N GLU A 158 -16.16 -0.52 -2.22
CA GLU A 158 -16.58 -0.74 -3.61
C GLU A 158 -16.02 -2.02 -4.21
N ALA A 159 -14.84 -2.46 -3.79
CA ALA A 159 -14.14 -3.63 -4.29
C ALA A 159 -13.44 -4.39 -3.15
N PRO A 160 -14.20 -4.98 -2.20
CA PRO A 160 -13.63 -5.67 -1.06
C PRO A 160 -12.71 -6.84 -1.43
N GLU A 161 -12.96 -7.51 -2.56
CA GLU A 161 -12.14 -8.61 -3.09
C GLU A 161 -10.71 -8.19 -3.49
N LEU A 162 -10.49 -6.89 -3.69
CA LEU A 162 -9.19 -6.31 -3.95
C LEU A 162 -8.25 -6.42 -2.73
N PHE A 163 -8.81 -6.61 -1.53
CA PHE A 163 -8.08 -6.60 -0.28
C PHE A 163 -8.21 -7.91 0.49
N ASP A 164 -7.14 -8.24 1.22
CA ASP A 164 -7.15 -9.20 2.30
C ASP A 164 -7.27 -8.45 3.63
N THR A 165 -8.35 -8.72 4.35
CA THR A 165 -8.50 -8.20 5.72
C THR A 165 -7.68 -9.02 6.70
N ILE A 166 -6.62 -8.40 7.22
CA ILE A 166 -5.76 -8.97 8.25
C ILE A 166 -6.41 -8.82 9.62
N PHE A 167 -6.89 -7.61 9.92
CA PHE A 167 -7.53 -7.22 11.17
C PHE A 167 -8.69 -6.27 10.89
N SER A 168 -9.78 -6.43 11.63
CA SER A 168 -10.89 -5.47 11.72
C SER A 168 -11.43 -5.53 13.15
N LYS A 169 -11.59 -4.36 13.75
CA LYS A 169 -12.30 -4.16 15.02
C LYS A 169 -13.81 -4.24 14.83
#